data_AF-A0A151AHG0-F1
#
_entry.id   AF-A0A151AHG0-F1
#
_cell.length_a   1.000
_cell.length_b   1.000
_cell.length_c   1.000
_cell.angle_alpha   90.00
_cell.angle_beta   90.00
_cell.angle_gamma   90.00
#
_symmetry.space_group_name_H-M   'P 1'
#
loop_
_entity.id
_entity.type
_entity.pdbx_description
1 polymer ?
#
loop_
_entity_poly.entity_id
_entity_poly.type
_entity_poly.pdbx_seq_one_letter_code
_entity_poly.pdbx_strand_id
1 'polypeptide(L)'
;MPSDSLVTVLTKLLVVGLLAVTLVSTYFTGRQSGPVAAIPGLIRVYLTLALAVGVFVTSLLDPRFQIAFALGLTAFGVSMYFTESALVGALLAVVGLFTLGTKARELA
;
A
#
# COMPACT_ATOMS: atom_id res chain seq x y z
N MET A 1 21.92 -17.51 -11.67
CA MET A 1 20.69 -16.68 -11.71
C MET A 1 19.63 -17.44 -10.95
N PRO A 2 18.99 -16.85 -9.92
CA PRO A 2 17.83 -17.50 -9.29
C PRO A 2 16.80 -17.79 -10.38
N SER A 3 16.19 -18.97 -10.36
CA SER A 3 15.09 -19.26 -11.27
C SER A 3 13.95 -18.29 -10.99
N ASP A 4 13.26 -17.82 -12.03
CA ASP A 4 12.14 -16.88 -11.91
C ASP A 4 11.07 -17.37 -10.92
N SER A 5 10.96 -18.69 -10.74
CA SER A 5 10.10 -19.34 -9.74
C SER A 5 10.49 -19.02 -8.30
N LEU A 6 11.79 -18.96 -7.97
CA LEU A 6 12.30 -18.70 -6.63
C LEU A 6 12.07 -17.23 -6.24
N VAL A 7 12.32 -16.31 -7.16
CA VAL A 7 12.02 -14.89 -7.00
C VAL A 7 10.52 -14.68 -6.75
N THR A 8 9.67 -15.35 -7.51
CA THR A 8 8.20 -15.26 -7.35
C THR A 8 7.75 -15.74 -5.97
N VAL A 9 8.28 -16.86 -5.49
CA VAL A 9 7.95 -17.41 -4.16
C VAL A 9 8.43 -16.48 -3.04
N LEU A 10 9.65 -15.94 -3.15
CA LEU A 10 10.19 -15.00 -2.17
C LEU A 10 9.36 -13.71 -2.09
N THR A 11 8.92 -13.16 -3.22
CA THR A 11 8.04 -11.98 -3.26
C THR A 11 6.71 -12.26 -2.57
N LYS A 12 6.11 -13.44 -2.82
CA LYS A 12 4.86 -13.86 -2.15
C LYS A 12 5.04 -13.96 -0.63
N LEU A 13 6.10 -14.61 -0.16
CA LEU A 13 6.40 -14.73 1.27
C LEU A 13 6.67 -13.37 1.92
N LEU A 14 7.41 -12.49 1.24
CA LEU A 14 7.68 -11.14 1.71
C LEU A 14 6.38 -10.35 1.90
N VAL A 15 5.46 -10.42 0.94
CA VAL A 15 4.18 -9.71 0.98
C VAL A 15 3.28 -10.23 2.10
N VAL A 16 3.24 -11.55 2.31
CA VAL A 16 2.51 -12.15 3.44
C VAL A 16 3.12 -11.72 4.78
N GLY A 17 4.45 -11.73 4.90
CA GLY A 17 5.15 -11.28 6.08
C GLY A 17 4.87 -9.80 6.38
N LEU A 18 4.95 -8.94 5.36
CA LEU A 18 4.61 -7.52 5.46
C LEU A 18 3.18 -7.31 5.94
N LEU A 19 2.21 -8.04 5.37
CA LEU A 19 0.80 -7.96 5.76
C LEU A 19 0.58 -8.39 7.21
N ALA A 20 1.23 -9.47 7.66
CA ALA A 20 1.15 -9.93 9.03
C ALA A 20 1.70 -8.87 10.00
N VAL A 21 2.88 -8.30 9.68
CA VAL A 21 3.51 -7.25 10.49
C VAL A 21 2.65 -6.00 10.57
N THR A 22 2.09 -5.52 9.43
CA THR A 22 1.24 -4.33 9.42
C THR A 22 -0.06 -4.53 10.18
N LEU A 23 -0.70 -5.71 10.07
CA LEU A 23 -1.91 -6.04 10.84
C LEU A 23 -1.62 -6.05 12.35
N VAL A 24 -0.58 -6.77 12.76
CA VAL A 24 -0.20 -6.89 14.17
C VAL A 24 0.16 -5.52 14.75
N SER A 25 0.99 -4.74 14.05
CA SER A 25 1.35 -3.39 14.48
C SER A 25 0.13 -2.48 14.61
N THR A 26 -0.79 -2.51 13.64
CA THR A 26 -2.00 -1.68 13.66
C THR A 26 -2.93 -2.07 14.80
N TYR A 27 -3.08 -3.37 15.06
CA TYR A 27 -3.87 -3.90 16.17
C TYR A 27 -3.33 -3.41 17.52
N PHE A 28 -2.01 -3.52 17.74
CA PHE A 28 -1.39 -3.04 18.98
C PHE A 28 -1.51 -1.52 19.14
N THR A 29 -1.28 -0.75 18.08
CA THR A 29 -1.46 0.71 18.10
C THR A 29 -2.90 1.09 18.44
N GLY A 30 -3.89 0.45 17.83
CA GLY A 30 -5.30 0.72 18.13
C GLY A 30 -5.69 0.36 19.57
N ARG A 31 -5.09 -0.71 20.11
CA ARG A 31 -5.36 -1.17 21.47
C ARG A 31 -4.68 -0.32 22.54
N GLN A 32 -3.52 0.28 22.24
CA GLN A 32 -2.75 1.09 23.19
C GLN A 32 -3.10 2.58 23.13
N SER A 33 -3.27 3.12 21.92
CA SER A 33 -3.40 4.57 21.66
C SER A 33 -4.79 4.97 21.16
N GLY A 34 -5.72 4.03 21.09
CA GLY A 34 -7.10 4.25 20.66
C GLY A 34 -7.32 4.17 19.15
N PRO A 35 -8.60 4.17 18.71
CA PRO A 35 -8.97 3.91 17.32
C PRO A 35 -8.47 4.96 16.33
N VAL A 36 -8.37 6.23 16.74
CA VAL A 36 -7.88 7.32 15.88
C VAL A 36 -6.40 7.16 15.58
N ALA A 37 -5.60 6.73 16.56
CA ALA A 37 -4.18 6.47 16.37
C ALA A 37 -3.88 5.27 15.46
N ALA A 38 -4.86 4.37 15.26
CA ALA A 38 -4.73 3.24 14.35
C ALA A 38 -4.94 3.61 12.87
N ILE A 39 -5.49 4.78 12.56
CA ILE A 39 -5.81 5.20 11.17
C ILE A 39 -4.59 5.08 10.24
N PRO A 40 -3.39 5.61 10.57
CA PRO A 40 -2.22 5.45 9.72
C PRO A 40 -1.83 3.98 9.52
N GLY A 41 -1.99 3.16 10.55
CA GLY A 41 -1.77 1.71 10.47
C GLY A 41 -2.76 1.02 9.54
N LEU A 42 -4.05 1.37 9.62
CA LEU A 42 -5.08 0.85 8.72
C LEU A 42 -4.82 1.20 7.25
N ILE A 43 -4.28 2.39 6.98
CA ILE A 43 -3.86 2.76 5.62
C ILE A 43 -2.69 1.88 5.15
N ARG A 44 -1.70 1.59 6.03
CA ARG A 44 -0.61 0.65 5.70
C ARG A 44 -1.13 -0.77 5.48
N VAL A 45 -2.13 -1.22 6.24
CA VAL A 45 -2.81 -2.50 6.04
C VAL A 45 -3.52 -2.52 4.68
N TYR A 46 -4.24 -1.47 4.31
CA TYR A 46 -4.87 -1.35 2.99
C TYR A 46 -3.83 -1.44 1.86
N LEU A 47 -2.72 -0.71 1.96
CA LEU A 47 -1.64 -0.74 0.97
C LEU A 47 -1.02 -2.14 0.82
N THR A 48 -0.76 -2.82 1.94
CA THR A 48 -0.21 -4.19 1.93
C THR A 48 -1.22 -5.22 1.42
N LEU A 49 -2.52 -5.04 1.68
CA LEU A 49 -3.59 -5.85 1.09
C LEU A 49 -3.68 -5.64 -0.42
N ALA A 50 -3.66 -4.40 -0.88
CA ALA A 50 -3.64 -4.11 -2.32
C ALA A 50 -2.46 -4.82 -2.97
N LEU A 51 -1.25 -4.64 -2.42
CA LEU A 51 -0.04 -5.31 -2.91
C LEU A 51 -0.20 -6.84 -2.94
N ALA A 52 -0.79 -7.44 -1.90
CA ALA A 52 -1.09 -8.87 -1.87
C ALA A 52 -2.05 -9.27 -3.01
N VAL A 53 -3.13 -8.52 -3.25
CA VAL A 53 -4.04 -8.78 -4.38
C VAL A 53 -3.29 -8.72 -5.71
N GLY A 54 -2.45 -7.70 -5.91
CA GLY A 54 -1.65 -7.56 -7.13
C GLY A 54 -0.59 -8.65 -7.34
N VAL A 55 -0.14 -9.31 -6.27
CA VAL A 55 0.88 -10.38 -6.31
C VAL A 55 0.25 -11.78 -6.39
N PHE A 56 -0.94 -11.98 -5.81
CA PHE A 56 -1.57 -13.31 -5.68
C PHE A 56 -2.75 -13.53 -6.63
N VAL A 57 -3.51 -12.49 -6.99
CA VAL A 57 -4.80 -12.63 -7.68
C VAL A 57 -4.73 -12.09 -9.11
N THR A 58 -4.08 -10.94 -9.31
CA THR A 58 -4.01 -10.26 -10.61
C THR A 58 -2.56 -10.06 -11.06
N SER A 59 -2.36 -9.25 -12.10
CA SER A 59 -1.06 -8.70 -12.46
C SER A 59 -0.84 -7.35 -11.76
N LEU A 60 0.40 -7.06 -11.36
CA LEU A 60 0.81 -5.72 -10.90
C LEU A 60 0.63 -4.64 -11.98
N LEU A 61 0.47 -5.06 -13.24
CA LEU A 61 0.22 -4.18 -14.39
C LEU A 61 -1.27 -3.98 -14.68
N ASP A 62 -2.17 -4.64 -13.96
CA ASP A 62 -3.60 -4.44 -14.13
C ASP A 62 -3.98 -3.01 -13.72
N PRO A 63 -4.62 -2.21 -14.61
CA PRO A 63 -5.01 -0.83 -14.31
C PRO A 63 -5.87 -0.71 -13.05
N ARG A 64 -6.73 -1.70 -12.77
CA ARG A 64 -7.59 -1.71 -11.57
C ARG A 64 -6.78 -1.81 -10.29
N PHE A 65 -5.76 -2.68 -10.30
CA PHE A 65 -4.83 -2.81 -9.18
C PHE A 65 -4.00 -1.52 -9.01
N GLN A 66 -3.50 -0.94 -10.10
CA GLN A 66 -2.71 0.28 -10.04
C GLN A 66 -3.50 1.47 -9.46
N ILE A 67 -4.79 1.56 -9.77
CA ILE A 67 -5.70 2.55 -9.17
C ILE A 67 -5.88 2.30 -7.67
N ALA A 68 -6.18 1.05 -7.26
CA ALA A 68 -6.34 0.72 -5.85
C ALA A 68 -5.05 1.00 -5.05
N PHE A 69 -3.90 0.62 -5.59
CA PHE A 69 -2.60 0.89 -4.99
C PHE A 69 -2.32 2.41 -4.91
N ALA A 70 -2.59 3.15 -5.97
CA ALA A 70 -2.39 4.59 -6.01
C ALA A 70 -3.32 5.35 -5.05
N LEU A 71 -4.56 4.90 -4.84
CA LEU A 71 -5.46 5.44 -3.81
C LEU A 71 -4.86 5.24 -2.42
N GLY A 72 -4.39 4.04 -2.11
CA GLY A 72 -3.74 3.74 -0.83
C GLY A 72 -2.48 4.58 -0.63
N LEU A 73 -1.69 4.76 -1.69
CA LEU A 73 -0.46 5.53 -1.66
C LEU A 73 -0.76 7.02 -1.42
N THR A 74 -1.81 7.53 -2.06
CA THR A 74 -2.28 8.90 -1.87
C THR A 74 -2.74 9.11 -0.44
N ALA A 75 -3.60 8.23 0.08
CA ALA A 75 -4.08 8.31 1.46
C ALA A 75 -2.92 8.24 2.47
N PHE A 76 -1.94 7.38 2.21
CA PHE A 76 -0.74 7.25 3.04
C PHE A 76 0.14 8.49 2.99
N GLY A 77 0.39 9.03 1.79
CA GLY A 77 1.13 10.27 1.61
C GLY A 77 0.47 11.45 2.33
N VAL A 78 -0.85 11.59 2.22
CA VAL A 78 -1.62 12.61 2.95
C VAL A 78 -1.51 12.40 4.46
N SER A 79 -1.65 11.17 4.96
CA SER A 79 -1.45 10.88 6.38
C SER A 79 -0.04 11.26 6.85
N MET A 80 0.99 10.86 6.09
CA MET A 80 2.40 11.14 6.42
C MET A 80 2.72 12.63 6.38
N TYR A 81 2.07 13.39 5.49
CA TYR A 81 2.20 14.84 5.40
C TYR A 81 1.85 15.53 6.73
N PHE A 82 0.81 15.06 7.39
CA PHE A 82 0.33 15.63 8.66
C PHE A 82 0.98 15.02 9.91
N THR A 83 1.59 13.83 9.82
CA THR A 83 2.01 13.06 11.00
C THR A 83 3.51 12.89 11.16
N GLU A 84 4.27 12.80 10.07
CA GLU A 84 5.69 12.42 10.12
C GLU A 84 6.55 13.40 9.32
N SER A 85 6.32 13.50 8.00
CA SER A 85 7.15 14.29 7.10
C SER A 85 6.31 14.88 5.98
N ALA A 86 6.20 16.22 5.98
CA ALA A 86 5.50 16.97 4.94
C ALA A 86 6.09 16.71 3.54
N LEU A 87 7.41 16.65 3.42
CA LEU A 87 8.06 16.53 2.12
C LEU A 87 7.86 15.13 1.52
N VAL A 88 8.10 14.07 2.31
CA VAL A 88 7.89 12.68 1.85
C VAL A 88 6.40 12.40 1.62
N GLY A 89 5.53 12.88 2.51
CA GLY A 89 4.09 12.73 2.36
C GLY A 89 3.54 13.42 1.11
N ALA A 90 3.98 14.65 0.82
CA ALA A 90 3.59 15.38 -0.38
C ALA A 90 4.05 14.65 -1.66
N LEU A 91 5.28 14.14 -1.70
CA LEU A 91 5.77 13.37 -2.84
C LEU A 91 4.92 12.12 -3.10
N LEU A 92 4.63 11.35 -2.04
CA LEU A 92 3.79 10.14 -2.16
C LEU A 92 2.36 10.47 -2.60
N ALA A 93 1.78 11.54 -2.08
CA ALA A 93 0.44 11.99 -2.46
C ALA A 93 0.38 12.43 -3.93
N VAL A 94 1.38 13.20 -4.39
CA VAL A 94 1.45 13.66 -5.79
C VAL A 94 1.64 12.49 -6.74
N VAL A 95 2.52 11.54 -6.42
CA VAL A 95 2.74 10.34 -7.24
C VAL A 95 1.45 9.52 -7.32
N GLY A 96 0.78 9.28 -6.20
CA GLY A 96 -0.49 8.55 -6.18
C GLY A 96 -1.58 9.24 -7.02
N LEU A 97 -1.75 10.56 -6.89
CA LEU A 97 -2.70 11.33 -7.69
C LEU A 97 -2.38 11.29 -9.18
N PHE A 98 -1.10 11.36 -9.55
CA PHE A 98 -0.67 11.26 -10.95
C PHE A 98 -0.97 9.88 -11.53
N THR A 99 -0.67 8.80 -10.79
CA THR A 99 -0.99 7.44 -11.20
C THR A 99 -2.51 7.23 -11.34
N LEU A 100 -3.31 7.83 -10.44
CA LEU A 100 -4.77 7.79 -10.55
C LEU A 100 -5.26 8.48 -11.82
N GLY A 101 -4.77 9.70 -12.10
CA GLY A 101 -5.18 10.46 -13.28
C GLY A 101 -4.81 9.76 -14.59
N THR A 102 -3.64 9.12 -14.65
CA THR A 102 -3.18 8.37 -15.83
C THR A 102 -3.97 7.09 -16.05
N LYS A 103 -4.16 6.28 -14.99
CA LYS A 103 -4.85 4.98 -15.10
C LYS A 103 -6.37 5.11 -15.21
N ALA A 104 -6.97 6.13 -14.60
CA ALA A 104 -8.38 6.42 -14.80
C ALA A 104 -8.71 6.78 -16.26
N ARG A 105 -7.79 7.46 -16.96
CA ARG A 105 -7.94 7.75 -18.41
C ARG A 105 -7.77 6.52 -19.29
N GLU A 106 -7.00 5.52 -18.88
CA GLU A 106 -6.87 4.26 -19.62
C GLU A 106 -8.11 3.36 -19.50
N LEU A 107 -8.94 3.57 -18.47
CA LEU A 107 -10.16 2.81 -18.21
C LEU A 107 -11.45 3.51 -18.66
N ALA A 108 -11.37 4.78 -19.08
CA ALA A 108 -12.49 5.59 -19.54
C ALA A 108 -12.60 5.57 -21.08
#